data_AF-A0A520CTC5-F1
#
_entry.id   AF-A0A520CTC5-F1
#
_cell.length_a   1.000
_cell.length_b   1.000
_cell.length_c   1.000
_cell.angle_alpha   90.00
_cell.angle_beta   90.00
_cell.angle_gamma   90.00
#
_symmetry.space_group_name_H-M   'P 1'
#
loop_
_entity.id
_entity.type
_entity.pdbx_description
1 polymer ?
#
loop_
_entity_poly.entity_id
_entity_poly.type
_entity_poly.pdbx_seq_one_letter_code
_entity_poly.pdbx_strand_id
1 'polypeptide(L)' 'MKKTLIIGATPNADRYANRAAHMLTAKGHPIVNIGIKQGEVAGVKIEKPGTPFKDIDTVTLY' A
#
# COMPACT_ATOMS: atom_id res chain seq x y z
N MET A 1 -0.28 -7.12 14.61
CA MET A 1 -0.18 -7.10 13.14
C MET A 1 -1.49 -6.54 12.58
N LYS A 2 -1.45 -5.46 11.80
CA LYS A 2 -2.66 -4.76 11.29
C LYS A 2 -2.60 -4.67 9.77
N LYS A 3 -3.58 -5.28 9.07
CA LYS A 3 -3.64 -5.23 7.61
C LYS A 3 -3.98 -3.82 7.16
N THR A 4 -3.09 -3.21 6.38
CA THR A 4 -3.14 -1.78 6.07
C THR A 4 -3.34 -1.56 4.57
N LEU A 5 -4.37 -0.80 4.20
CA LEU A 5 -4.61 -0.36 2.83
C LEU A 5 -3.93 0.97 2.58
N ILE A 6 -3.06 1.03 1.57
CA ILE A 6 -2.35 2.23 1.15
C ILE A 6 -3.00 2.72 -0.14
N ILE A 7 -3.72 3.83 -0.06
CA ILE A 7 -4.32 4.50 -1.22
C ILE A 7 -3.36 5.60 -1.68
N GLY A 8 -3.07 5.65 -2.99
CA GLY A 8 -2.04 6.52 -3.55
C GLY A 8 -0.68 5.83 -3.68
N ALA A 9 -0.65 4.50 -3.68
CA ALA A 9 0.57 3.71 -3.83
C ALA A 9 1.28 4.00 -5.16
N THR A 10 2.62 4.03 -5.13
CA THR A 10 3.46 4.41 -6.28
C THR A 10 4.86 3.82 -6.14
N PRO A 11 5.49 3.36 -7.24
CA PRO A 11 6.87 2.87 -7.22
C PRO A 11 7.91 4.00 -7.10
N ASN A 12 7.50 5.27 -7.14
CA ASN A 12 8.41 6.39 -6.97
C ASN A 12 8.93 6.48 -5.51
N ALA A 13 10.23 6.23 -5.33
CA ALA A 13 10.92 6.22 -4.04
C ALA A 13 10.88 7.57 -3.28
N ASP A 14 10.74 8.70 -3.99
CA ASP A 14 10.67 10.03 -3.38
C ASP A 14 9.33 10.29 -2.68
N ARG A 15 8.30 9.48 -2.97
CA ARG A 15 6.94 9.68 -2.45
C ARG A 15 6.77 9.03 -1.08
N TYR A 16 6.07 9.72 -0.19
CA TYR A 16 5.73 9.21 1.15
C TYR A 16 4.98 7.87 1.10
N ALA A 17 4.09 7.66 0.14
CA ALA A 17 3.39 6.39 -0.04
C ALA A 17 4.35 5.20 -0.24
N ASN A 18 5.45 5.40 -0.98
CA ASN A 18 6.47 4.37 -1.20
C ASN A 18 7.20 4.04 0.11
N ARG A 19 7.67 5.08 0.81
CA ARG A 19 8.31 4.96 2.12
C ARG A 19 7.40 4.28 3.15
N ALA A 20 6.12 4.63 3.17
CA ALA A 20 5.13 4.06 4.07
C ALA A 20 4.94 2.56 3.84
N ALA A 21 4.83 2.12 2.58
CA ALA A 21 4.72 0.70 2.24
C ALA A 21 5.93 -0.12 2.73
N HIS A 22 7.15 0.39 2.52
CA HIS A 22 8.36 -0.25 3.02
C HIS A 22 8.39 -0.30 4.56
N MET A 23 8.05 0.80 5.24
CA MET A 23 8.04 0.85 6.70
C MET A 23 6.99 -0.07 7.33
N LEU A 24 5.78 -0.11 6.76
CA LEU A 24 4.71 -0.99 7.23
C LEU A 24 5.10 -2.46 7.07
N THR A 25 5.62 -2.82 5.90
CA THR A 25 6.11 -4.18 5.61
C THR A 25 7.26 -4.57 6.54
N ALA A 26 8.24 -3.69 6.74
CA ALA A 26 9.38 -3.94 7.64
C ALA A 26 8.95 -4.12 9.11
N LYS A 27 7.85 -3.50 9.52
CA LYS A 27 7.23 -3.67 10.85
C LYS A 27 6.30 -4.89 10.92
N GLY A 28 6.22 -5.69 9.86
CA GLY A 28 5.41 -6.90 9.81
C GLY A 28 3.92 -6.64 9.60
N HIS A 29 3.51 -5.46 9.15
CA HIS A 29 2.11 -5.21 8.76
C HIS A 29 1.87 -5.71 7.34
N PRO A 30 0.88 -6.59 7.10
CA PRO A 30 0.43 -6.90 5.76
C PRO A 30 -0.11 -5.63 5.09
N ILE A 31 0.28 -5.40 3.84
CA ILE A 31 -0.15 -4.22 3.09
C ILE A 31 -0.97 -4.60 1.86
N VAL A 32 -1.81 -3.68 1.42
CA VAL A 32 -2.48 -3.69 0.12
C VAL A 32 -2.23 -2.35 -0.54
N ASN A 33 -1.65 -2.37 -1.74
CA ASN A 33 -1.31 -1.16 -2.49
C ASN A 33 -2.39 -0.84 -3.52
N ILE A 34 -3.06 0.30 -3.38
CA ILE A 34 -4.03 0.80 -4.37
C ILE A 34 -3.53 2.12 -4.96
N GLY A 35 -3.51 2.19 -6.29
CA GLY A 35 -3.07 3.39 -7.00
C GLY A 35 -3.38 3.36 -8.49
N ILE A 36 -3.17 4.50 -9.14
CA ILE A 36 -3.32 4.64 -10.60
C ILE A 36 -2.04 4.24 -11.35
N LYS A 37 -0.91 4.19 -10.65
CA LYS A 37 0.39 3.81 -11.21
C LYS A 37 0.52 2.29 -11.22
N GLN A 38 1.10 1.75 -12.28
CA GLN A 38 1.43 0.33 -12.35
C GLN A 38 2.80 0.10 -11.73
N GLY A 39 3.01 -1.09 -11.18
CA GLY A 39 4.27 -1.50 -10.59
C GLY A 39 4.08 -2.24 -9.28
N GLU A 40 5.13 -2.26 -8.49
CA GLU A 40 5.22 -2.97 -7.22
C GLU A 40 5.94 -2.08 -6.20
N VAL A 41 5.55 -2.18 -4.94
CA VAL A 41 6.23 -1.53 -3.81
C VAL A 41 6.30 -2.51 -2.67
N ALA A 42 7.50 -2.61 -2.07
CA ALA A 42 7.74 -3.50 -0.93
C ALA A 42 7.31 -4.97 -1.17
N GLY A 43 7.51 -5.50 -2.39
CA GLY A 43 7.12 -6.87 -2.71
C GLY A 43 5.65 -7.05 -3.10
N VAL A 44 4.84 -5.98 -3.07
CA VAL A 44 3.38 -6.04 -3.24
C VAL A 44 2.94 -5.19 -4.43
N LYS A 45 2.23 -5.83 -5.38
CA LYS A 45 1.73 -5.20 -6.60
C LYS A 45 0.77 -4.05 -6.28
N ILE A 46 0.85 -2.99 -7.07
CA ILE A 46 -0.13 -1.90 -7.02
C ILE A 46 -1.34 -2.31 -7.86
N GLU A 47 -2.49 -2.38 -7.21
CA GLU A 47 -3.77 -2.70 -7.84
C GLU A 47 -4.56 -1.41 -8.14
N LYS A 48 -5.42 -1.48 -9.17
CA LYS A 48 -6.37 -0.39 -9.43
C LYS A 48 -7.50 -0.45 -8.40
N PRO A 49 -8.13 0.69 -8.07
CA PRO A 49 -9.36 0.70 -7.30
C PRO A 49 -10.41 -0.23 -7.93
N GLY A 50 -11.08 -1.02 -7.09
CA GLY A 50 -12.02 -2.04 -7.55
C GLY A 50 -12.92 -2.52 -6.42
N THR A 51 -12.94 -3.84 -6.19
CA THR A 51 -13.80 -4.46 -5.18
C THR A 51 -13.43 -3.99 -3.77
N PRO A 52 -14.41 -3.65 -2.91
CA PRO A 52 -14.15 -3.28 -1.53
C PRO A 52 -13.50 -4.41 -0.72
N PHE A 53 -12.47 -4.06 0.04
CA PHE A 53 -11.85 -4.96 1.00
C PHE A 53 -12.69 -5.04 2.28
N LYS A 54 -12.82 -6.24 2.86
CA LYS A 54 -13.61 -6.48 4.08
C LYS A 54 -12.76 -6.68 5.34
N ASP A 55 -11.45 -6.85 5.18
CA ASP A 55 -10.51 -7.27 6.23
C ASP A 55 -9.38 -6.26 6.48
N ILE A 56 -9.62 -4.97 6.18
CA ILE A 56 -8.68 -3.88 6.42
C ILE A 56 -8.89 -3.31 7.82
N ASP A 57 -7.81 -3.23 8.60
CA ASP A 57 -7.80 -2.59 9.92
C ASP A 57 -7.54 -1.08 9.81
N THR A 58 -6.57 -0.70 8.95
CA THR A 58 -6.12 0.69 8.82
C THR A 58 -6.10 1.11 7.35
N VAL A 59 -6.54 2.33 7.06
CA VAL A 59 -6.39 2.97 5.74
C VAL A 59 -5.47 4.18 5.88
N THR A 60 -4.50 4.30 4.99
CA THR A 60 -3.66 5.50 4.84
C THR A 60 -3.71 6.01 3.40
N LEU A 61 -3.74 7.33 3.22
CA LEU A 61 -4.01 8.00 1.94
C LEU A 61 -2.94 9.07 1.67
N TYR A 62 -2.45 9.11 0.42
CA TYR A 62 -1.38 10.00 -0.05
C TYR A 62 -1.60 10.54 -1.47
#